data_AF-A0A3Q0FP76-F1
#
_entry.id   AF-A0A3Q0FP76-F1
#
_cell.length_a   1.000
_cell.length_b   1.000
_cell.length_c   1.000
_cell.angle_alpha   90.00
_cell.angle_beta   90.00
_cell.angle_gamma   90.00
#
_symmetry.space_group_name_H-M   'P 1'
#
loop_
_entity.id
_entity.type
_entity.pdbx_description
1 polymer ?
#
loop_
_entity_poly.entity_id
_entity_poly.type
_entity_poly.pdbx_seq_one_letter_code
_entity_poly.pdbx_strand_id
1 'polypeptide(L)'
;MEPAKHEEISVQDETMDKMKFKKCSQIAFYRRQKLLHPGKSLYRALLDSVTLSNDNVKFQIINEANKVPLLVEIYEIEGNIFRVKINEVAPLRTRYEVPDVLIKEPTTKRLSITQKETNILVLTSTNEDHKLHITANPFQIELESKDETILSMNSRGLLYFEHLQPPPKNSKTAAENKEDGSADSAKENQKDLGLWQEEFGSFLDIKASGPSSVGLDFSLHGFEHIYGIPEHAETLLLKNTSDDDAYRLYNLDIYGHKIHDKIGIYGSVPFLLAHKPNRTLGIFWLNSSETLVDISTKAVMEHIPSRSPPETTKQRVVPQTDVRWMSESGIVDVFLLMGPTAFDIFKQYAQLTGTQALPPFFSLGYHQCRWNYEDEQDVKSVDAGFDQHDIPYDVMWLDIEHTEGKRYFTWDKKRFQNPRRMQELLRKKKRKLVVIIDPHIKIDPAYTIYSQGKSKDYFVKDRNGKDFEGVCWPGSSCYLDFTNPEVREWYADLFAFQTYKGSTDILFVWNDMNEPSVFKGAELTMQKDAVHHGGWEHREVHNLYGFYQQMATAEGLIKRSGGGERPFVLTRSFFAGSQKSSMDRGQHSRLELLENLHSNVAHSQHGRNFILWR
;
A
#
# COMPACT_ATOMS: atom_id res chain seq x y z
N MET A 1 11.92 -46.46 9.03
CA MET A 1 11.40 -45.10 9.25
C MET A 1 12.61 -44.20 9.46
N GLU A 2 13.09 -43.57 8.40
CA GLU A 2 14.16 -42.58 8.49
C GLU A 2 13.61 -41.28 9.13
N PRO A 3 14.39 -40.61 9.98
CA PRO A 3 13.99 -39.33 10.55
C PRO A 3 14.02 -38.24 9.47
N ALA A 4 12.98 -37.42 9.44
CA ALA A 4 12.91 -36.25 8.57
C ALA A 4 14.11 -35.33 8.82
N LYS A 5 14.87 -35.03 7.77
CA LYS A 5 15.93 -34.02 7.80
C LYS A 5 15.29 -32.67 8.11
N HIS A 6 15.65 -32.09 9.25
CA HIS A 6 15.47 -30.66 9.50
C HIS A 6 16.47 -29.90 8.61
N GLU A 7 15.98 -29.24 7.57
CA GLU A 7 16.74 -28.18 6.90
C GLU A 7 16.68 -26.94 7.79
N GLU A 8 17.79 -26.62 8.46
CA GLU A 8 18.00 -25.31 9.07
C GLU A 8 18.14 -24.28 7.95
N ILE A 9 17.19 -23.35 7.86
CA ILE A 9 17.26 -22.21 6.94
C ILE A 9 18.31 -21.25 7.51
N SER A 10 19.50 -21.21 6.91
CA SER A 10 20.58 -20.31 7.31
C SER A 10 20.53 -18.99 6.52
N VAL A 11 20.89 -17.88 7.17
CA VAL A 11 20.92 -16.51 6.63
C VAL A 11 21.94 -16.34 5.46
N GLN A 12 22.81 -17.33 5.21
CA GLN A 12 23.86 -17.21 4.19
C GLN A 12 23.39 -17.34 2.73
N ASP A 13 22.16 -17.79 2.46
CA ASP A 13 21.62 -17.92 1.09
C ASP A 13 20.87 -16.67 0.58
N GLU A 14 20.91 -15.57 1.34
CA GLU A 14 20.14 -14.35 1.07
C GLU A 14 20.98 -13.24 0.40
N THR A 15 21.86 -13.56 -0.55
CA THR A 15 22.29 -12.48 -1.46
C THR A 15 21.09 -12.06 -2.31
N MET A 16 20.94 -10.75 -2.61
CA MET A 16 19.85 -10.23 -3.43
C MET A 16 19.91 -10.84 -4.84
N ASP A 17 19.28 -12.01 -4.99
CA ASP A 17 19.15 -12.67 -6.27
C ASP A 17 18.09 -11.91 -7.06
N LYS A 18 18.55 -11.11 -8.03
CA LYS A 18 17.70 -10.30 -8.92
C LYS A 18 16.63 -11.14 -9.64
N MET A 19 16.75 -12.47 -9.67
CA MET A 19 15.73 -13.35 -10.25
C MET A 19 14.48 -13.50 -9.37
N LYS A 20 14.53 -13.12 -8.09
CA LYS A 20 13.41 -13.30 -7.15
C LYS A 20 12.30 -12.25 -7.30
N PHE A 21 12.60 -11.06 -7.82
CA PHE A 21 11.64 -9.94 -7.92
C PHE A 21 11.41 -9.54 -9.37
N LYS A 22 10.15 -9.20 -9.71
CA LYS A 22 9.78 -8.75 -11.05
C LYS A 22 10.33 -7.36 -11.33
N LYS A 23 10.93 -7.19 -12.50
CA LYS A 23 11.08 -5.88 -13.13
C LYS A 23 9.73 -5.40 -13.66
N CYS A 24 9.59 -4.09 -13.88
CA CYS A 24 8.35 -3.53 -14.43
C CYS A 24 7.98 -4.20 -15.77
N SER A 25 8.98 -4.49 -16.62
CA SER A 25 8.78 -5.18 -17.90
C SER A 25 8.25 -6.62 -17.78
N GLN A 26 8.32 -7.25 -16.61
CA GLN A 26 7.77 -8.60 -16.37
C GLN A 26 6.33 -8.56 -15.84
N ILE A 27 5.85 -7.39 -15.41
CA ILE A 27 4.50 -7.23 -14.84
C ILE A 27 3.50 -7.08 -15.98
N ALA A 28 2.60 -8.05 -16.12
CA ALA A 28 1.72 -8.15 -17.28
C ALA A 28 0.79 -6.92 -17.43
N PHE A 29 0.13 -6.49 -16.35
CA PHE A 29 -0.79 -5.35 -16.45
C PHE A 29 -0.07 -4.05 -16.81
N TYR A 30 1.13 -3.83 -16.25
CA TYR A 30 1.96 -2.68 -16.63
C TYR A 30 2.29 -2.71 -18.12
N ARG A 31 2.79 -3.85 -18.65
CA ARG A 31 3.05 -4.00 -20.09
C ARG A 31 1.83 -3.67 -20.94
N ARG A 32 0.64 -4.14 -20.55
CA ARG A 32 -0.62 -3.85 -21.27
C ARG A 32 -0.95 -2.35 -21.24
N GLN A 33 -0.84 -1.69 -20.08
CA GLN A 33 -1.10 -0.26 -19.97
C GLN A 33 -0.11 0.59 -20.77
N LYS A 34 1.14 0.13 -20.94
CA LYS A 34 2.18 0.81 -21.73
C LYS A 34 1.98 0.69 -23.24
N LEU A 35 1.04 -0.14 -23.72
CA LEU A 35 0.63 -0.16 -25.13
C LEU A 35 -0.19 1.09 -25.52
N LEU A 36 -0.73 1.82 -24.55
CA LEU A 36 -1.39 3.11 -24.81
C LEU A 36 -0.35 4.19 -25.15
N HIS A 37 -0.63 4.96 -26.20
CA HIS A 37 0.18 6.09 -26.62
C HIS A 37 -0.52 7.42 -26.28
N PRO A 38 0.22 8.45 -25.81
CA PRO A 38 -0.34 9.76 -25.53
C PRO A 38 -1.07 10.37 -26.75
N GLY A 39 -2.15 11.11 -26.48
CA GLY A 39 -2.91 11.86 -27.48
C GLY A 39 -4.06 11.10 -28.16
N LYS A 40 -4.28 9.82 -27.83
CA LYS A 40 -5.40 9.01 -28.35
C LYS A 40 -6.22 8.40 -27.20
N SER A 41 -6.94 9.24 -26.45
CA SER A 41 -7.88 8.73 -25.45
C SER A 41 -8.96 7.88 -26.12
N LEU A 42 -9.22 6.71 -25.55
CA LEU A 42 -10.32 5.83 -25.99
C LEU A 42 -11.66 6.19 -25.35
N TYR A 43 -11.69 7.19 -24.45
CA TYR A 43 -12.87 7.49 -23.64
C TYR A 43 -13.53 8.79 -24.05
N ARG A 44 -14.87 8.77 -24.07
CA ARG A 44 -15.73 9.95 -24.27
C ARG A 44 -16.75 10.05 -23.14
N ALA A 45 -16.99 11.25 -22.61
CA ALA A 45 -18.06 11.49 -21.65
C ALA A 45 -19.42 11.63 -22.33
N LEU A 46 -20.44 11.07 -21.69
CA LEU A 46 -21.84 11.18 -22.06
C LEU A 46 -22.48 12.26 -21.20
N LEU A 47 -22.30 13.54 -21.57
CA LEU A 47 -22.76 14.67 -20.73
C LEU A 47 -24.28 14.76 -20.57
N ASP A 48 -25.06 14.10 -21.43
CA ASP A 48 -26.50 13.95 -21.27
C ASP A 48 -26.87 13.10 -20.04
N SER A 49 -25.96 12.22 -19.59
CA SER A 49 -26.14 11.38 -18.38
C SER A 49 -25.79 12.10 -17.08
N VAL A 50 -25.41 13.38 -17.13
CA VAL A 50 -25.01 14.15 -15.93
C VAL A 50 -26.18 14.25 -14.96
N THR A 51 -25.93 13.83 -13.73
CA THR A 51 -26.82 13.99 -12.58
C THR A 51 -26.08 14.77 -11.49
N LEU A 52 -26.76 15.76 -10.91
CA LEU A 52 -26.26 16.54 -9.79
C LEU A 52 -27.08 16.19 -8.55
N SER A 53 -26.41 15.76 -7.49
CA SER A 53 -26.99 15.55 -6.17
C SER A 53 -26.49 16.63 -5.19
N ASN A 54 -26.86 16.51 -3.91
CA ASN A 54 -26.29 17.37 -2.87
C ASN A 54 -24.82 17.00 -2.55
N ASP A 55 -24.41 15.77 -2.85
CA ASP A 55 -23.12 15.22 -2.42
C ASP A 55 -22.10 15.14 -3.56
N ASN A 56 -22.56 14.93 -4.79
CA ASN A 56 -21.70 14.68 -5.95
C ASN A 56 -22.36 15.04 -7.28
N VAL A 57 -21.52 15.06 -8.31
CA VAL A 57 -21.91 15.02 -9.71
C VAL A 57 -21.52 13.67 -10.28
N LYS A 58 -22.44 13.03 -11.00
CA LYS A 58 -22.18 11.76 -11.69
C LYS A 58 -22.47 11.86 -13.17
N PHE A 59 -21.67 11.19 -13.99
CA PHE A 59 -21.92 11.01 -15.42
C PHE A 59 -21.21 9.76 -15.92
N GLN A 60 -21.65 9.22 -17.05
CA GLN A 60 -21.02 8.08 -17.67
C GLN A 60 -19.94 8.52 -18.66
N ILE A 61 -18.87 7.72 -18.74
CA ILE A 61 -17.92 7.74 -19.86
C ILE A 61 -18.02 6.40 -20.59
N ILE A 62 -17.80 6.40 -21.89
CA ILE A 62 -17.81 5.19 -22.71
C ILE A 62 -16.46 5.00 -23.36
N ASN A 63 -15.95 3.78 -23.34
CA ASN A 63 -14.80 3.39 -24.14
C ASN A 63 -15.26 3.17 -25.59
N GLU A 64 -14.74 3.96 -26.53
CA GLU A 64 -15.15 3.94 -27.93
C GLU A 64 -14.76 2.65 -28.67
N ALA A 65 -13.79 1.88 -28.17
CA ALA A 65 -13.38 0.61 -28.78
C ALA A 65 -14.27 -0.56 -28.34
N ASN A 66 -14.52 -0.73 -27.05
CA ASN A 66 -15.25 -1.88 -26.51
C ASN A 66 -16.71 -1.57 -26.09
N LYS A 67 -17.11 -0.30 -26.13
CA LYS A 67 -18.45 0.21 -25.78
C LYS A 67 -18.90 -0.06 -24.35
N VAL A 68 -17.98 -0.39 -23.44
CA VAL A 68 -18.29 -0.56 -22.01
C VAL A 68 -18.46 0.81 -21.33
N PRO A 69 -19.60 1.06 -20.67
CA PRO A 69 -19.82 2.28 -19.91
C PRO A 69 -19.19 2.19 -18.51
N LEU A 70 -18.53 3.28 -18.11
CA LEU A 70 -18.03 3.49 -16.75
C LEU A 70 -18.76 4.68 -16.13
N LEU A 71 -18.95 4.65 -14.82
CA LEU A 71 -19.49 5.74 -14.02
C LEU A 71 -18.34 6.58 -13.47
N VAL A 72 -18.39 7.89 -13.71
CA VAL A 72 -17.55 8.88 -13.06
C VAL A 72 -18.37 9.56 -11.97
N GLU A 73 -17.81 9.65 -10.76
CA GLU A 73 -18.39 10.40 -9.64
C GLU A 73 -17.37 11.43 -9.15
N ILE A 74 -17.81 12.69 -9.03
CA ILE A 74 -16.99 13.81 -8.58
C ILE A 74 -17.62 14.40 -7.31
N TYR A 75 -16.82 14.48 -6.26
CA TYR A 75 -17.20 15.04 -4.97
C TYR A 75 -16.32 16.26 -4.67
N GLU A 76 -16.92 17.33 -4.16
CA GLU A 76 -16.20 18.35 -3.39
C GLU A 76 -16.26 17.95 -1.92
N ILE A 77 -15.13 17.94 -1.22
CA ILE A 77 -15.01 17.59 0.18
C ILE A 77 -14.56 18.83 0.95
N GLU A 78 -15.02 18.96 2.20
CA GLU A 78 -14.60 20.04 3.08
C GLU A 78 -13.06 20.15 3.18
N GLY A 79 -12.55 21.37 3.11
CA GLY A 79 -11.13 21.65 3.21
C GLY A 79 -10.40 21.70 1.87
N ASN A 80 -11.06 22.04 0.76
CA ASN A 80 -10.47 22.14 -0.60
C ASN A 80 -9.89 20.80 -1.10
N ILE A 81 -10.70 19.74 -1.00
CA ILE A 81 -10.36 18.42 -1.50
C ILE A 81 -11.40 18.02 -2.54
N PHE A 82 -10.97 17.43 -3.66
CA PHE A 82 -11.87 16.79 -4.62
C PHE A 82 -11.65 15.28 -4.61
N ARG A 83 -12.71 14.49 -4.69
CA ARG A 83 -12.61 13.03 -4.89
C ARG A 83 -13.18 12.70 -6.26
N VAL A 84 -12.46 11.91 -7.04
CA VAL A 84 -12.93 11.38 -8.32
C VAL A 84 -12.90 9.87 -8.26
N LYS A 85 -14.05 9.25 -8.49
CA LYS A 85 -14.18 7.80 -8.63
C LYS A 85 -14.52 7.44 -10.07
N ILE A 86 -13.90 6.38 -10.61
CA ILE A 86 -14.28 5.77 -11.88
C ILE A 86 -14.46 4.27 -11.65
N ASN A 87 -15.65 3.75 -11.96
CA ASN A 87 -16.00 2.35 -11.78
C ASN A 87 -16.89 1.84 -12.94
N GLU A 88 -17.02 0.53 -13.11
CA GLU A 88 -17.95 -0.05 -14.07
C GLU A 88 -19.40 0.17 -13.64
N VAL A 89 -20.29 0.46 -14.59
CA VAL A 89 -21.73 0.61 -14.30
C VAL A 89 -22.36 -0.74 -13.94
N ALA A 90 -21.92 -1.84 -14.57
CA ALA A 90 -22.45 -3.18 -14.38
C ALA A 90 -21.32 -4.22 -14.49
N PRO A 91 -20.44 -4.33 -13.48
CA PRO A 91 -19.33 -5.27 -13.53
C PRO A 91 -19.78 -6.72 -13.31
N LEU A 92 -18.99 -7.69 -13.79
CA LEU A 92 -19.22 -9.13 -13.58
C LEU A 92 -19.24 -9.51 -12.08
N ARG A 93 -18.41 -8.83 -11.29
CA ARG A 93 -18.43 -8.84 -9.82
C ARG A 93 -18.03 -7.46 -9.31
N THR A 94 -18.38 -7.13 -8.07
CA THR A 94 -17.96 -5.87 -7.45
C THR A 94 -16.43 -5.71 -7.52
N ARG A 95 -15.97 -4.51 -7.87
CA ARG A 95 -14.54 -4.15 -7.80
C ARG A 95 -14.18 -3.73 -6.39
N TYR A 96 -12.96 -4.05 -5.98
CA TYR A 96 -12.48 -3.70 -4.65
C TYR A 96 -12.41 -2.18 -4.46
N GLU A 97 -13.04 -1.70 -3.40
CA GLU A 97 -12.89 -0.35 -2.88
C GLU A 97 -12.23 -0.45 -1.51
N VAL A 98 -11.18 0.33 -1.27
CA VAL A 98 -10.34 0.19 -0.07
C VAL A 98 -11.11 0.62 1.19
N PRO A 99 -11.38 -0.28 2.15
CA PRO A 99 -12.01 0.06 3.42
C PRO A 99 -11.00 0.49 4.48
N ASP A 100 -11.48 1.01 5.62
CA ASP A 100 -10.76 1.27 6.87
C ASP A 100 -9.58 2.29 6.84
N VAL A 101 -9.11 2.68 5.65
CA VAL A 101 -8.08 3.71 5.46
C VAL A 101 -8.63 5.09 5.81
N LEU A 102 -9.78 5.45 5.21
CA LEU A 102 -10.50 6.66 5.56
C LEU A 102 -11.05 6.54 6.99
N ILE A 103 -10.85 7.55 7.82
CA ILE A 103 -11.33 7.53 9.22
C ILE A 103 -12.86 7.56 9.34
N LYS A 104 -13.52 8.11 8.32
CA LYS A 104 -14.96 8.14 8.10
C LYS A 104 -15.21 8.61 6.67
N GLU A 105 -16.43 8.43 6.16
CA GLU A 105 -16.83 9.07 4.91
C GLU A 105 -16.71 10.61 5.05
N PRO A 106 -15.94 11.28 4.17
CA PRO A 106 -15.72 12.71 4.27
C PRO A 106 -17.00 13.52 4.04
N THR A 107 -17.15 14.62 4.77
CA THR A 107 -18.26 15.55 4.56
C THR A 107 -18.14 16.23 3.20
N THR A 108 -19.17 16.08 2.39
CA THR A 108 -19.28 16.64 1.04
C THR A 108 -19.77 18.08 1.06
N LYS A 109 -19.43 18.81 -0.01
CA LYS A 109 -19.99 20.11 -0.36
C LYS A 109 -20.64 20.03 -1.73
N ARG A 110 -21.71 20.80 -1.91
CA ARG A 110 -22.50 20.74 -3.14
C ARG A 110 -21.83 21.53 -4.26
N LEU A 111 -21.36 20.81 -5.27
CA LEU A 111 -20.91 21.39 -6.54
C LEU A 111 -22.06 22.06 -7.29
N SER A 112 -21.75 23.12 -8.04
CA SER A 112 -22.69 23.80 -8.94
C SER A 112 -22.31 23.58 -10.40
N ILE A 113 -23.29 23.33 -11.27
CA ILE A 113 -23.07 23.30 -12.72
C ILE A 113 -23.23 24.71 -13.25
N THR A 114 -22.14 25.32 -13.73
CA THR A 114 -22.15 26.69 -14.27
C THR A 114 -22.21 26.73 -15.79
N GLN A 115 -21.80 25.66 -16.46
CA GLN A 115 -21.93 25.50 -17.91
C GLN A 115 -22.20 24.03 -18.25
N LYS A 116 -23.15 23.78 -19.14
CA LYS A 116 -23.42 22.45 -19.71
C LYS A 116 -23.79 22.59 -21.18
N GLU A 117 -22.86 22.17 -22.03
CA GLU A 117 -22.99 22.12 -23.48
C GLU A 117 -22.66 20.71 -23.98
N THR A 118 -22.82 20.46 -25.28
CA THR A 118 -22.62 19.13 -25.89
C THR A 118 -21.24 18.52 -25.58
N ASN A 119 -20.19 19.34 -25.54
CA ASN A 119 -18.80 18.89 -25.35
C ASN A 119 -18.14 19.38 -24.06
N ILE A 120 -18.79 20.24 -23.29
CA ILE A 120 -18.19 20.92 -22.14
C ILE A 120 -19.17 20.89 -20.97
N LEU A 121 -18.67 20.48 -19.81
CA LEU A 121 -19.35 20.64 -18.52
C LEU A 121 -18.40 21.37 -17.58
N VAL A 122 -18.86 22.45 -16.96
CA VAL A 122 -18.09 23.18 -15.95
C VAL A 122 -18.78 23.05 -14.60
N LEU A 123 -18.04 22.50 -13.64
CA LEU A 123 -18.44 22.43 -12.25
C LEU A 123 -17.68 23.50 -11.46
N THR A 124 -18.38 24.20 -10.58
CA THR A 124 -17.78 25.22 -9.72
C THR A 124 -17.91 24.80 -8.27
N SER A 125 -16.79 24.94 -7.55
CA SER A 125 -16.70 24.69 -6.11
C SER A 125 -17.57 25.66 -5.31
N THR A 126 -17.92 25.27 -4.09
CA THR A 126 -18.84 26.03 -3.23
C THR A 126 -18.29 27.42 -2.86
N ASN A 127 -16.97 27.58 -2.78
CA ASN A 127 -16.31 28.87 -2.55
C ASN A 127 -15.94 29.62 -3.83
N GLU A 128 -16.29 29.09 -5.00
CA GLU A 128 -15.97 29.64 -6.33
C GLU A 128 -14.47 29.79 -6.64
N ASP A 129 -13.59 29.30 -5.76
CA ASP A 129 -12.12 29.39 -5.92
C ASP A 129 -11.58 28.39 -6.96
N HIS A 130 -12.34 27.34 -7.23
CA HIS A 130 -11.99 26.26 -8.14
C HIS A 130 -13.10 25.94 -9.14
N LYS A 131 -12.69 25.62 -10.37
CA LYS A 131 -13.57 25.11 -11.43
C LYS A 131 -13.01 23.82 -11.99
N LEU A 132 -13.89 22.86 -12.28
CA LEU A 132 -13.56 21.63 -12.98
C LEU A 132 -14.16 21.73 -14.38
N HIS A 133 -13.32 21.77 -15.39
CA HIS A 133 -13.70 21.77 -16.79
C HIS A 133 -13.63 20.34 -17.32
N ILE A 134 -14.77 19.75 -17.62
CA ILE A 134 -14.89 18.42 -18.18
C ILE A 134 -15.09 18.55 -19.68
N THR A 135 -14.10 18.12 -20.45
CA THR A 135 -14.18 17.99 -21.90
C THR A 135 -14.72 16.60 -22.23
N ALA A 136 -15.73 16.53 -23.09
CA ALA A 136 -16.39 15.27 -23.39
C ALA A 136 -15.59 14.37 -24.33
N ASN A 137 -15.01 14.91 -25.40
CA ASN A 137 -14.36 14.13 -26.46
C ASN A 137 -13.05 14.79 -26.97
N PRO A 138 -11.87 14.22 -26.66
CA PRO A 138 -11.66 13.11 -25.73
C PRO A 138 -12.04 13.48 -24.28
N PHE A 139 -12.41 12.49 -23.46
CA PHE A 139 -12.72 12.71 -22.05
C PHE A 139 -11.49 13.24 -21.30
N GLN A 140 -11.62 14.39 -20.66
CA GLN A 140 -10.58 15.02 -19.83
C GLN A 140 -11.24 15.85 -18.73
N ILE A 141 -10.55 16.00 -17.59
CA ILE A 141 -10.97 16.93 -16.53
C ILE A 141 -9.81 17.88 -16.24
N GLU A 142 -10.02 19.19 -16.32
CA GLU A 142 -9.05 20.22 -15.95
C GLU A 142 -9.52 20.93 -14.68
N LEU A 143 -8.62 21.06 -13.71
CA LEU A 143 -8.89 21.73 -12.46
C LEU A 143 -8.20 23.09 -12.46
N GLU A 144 -9.02 24.13 -12.44
CA GLU A 144 -8.62 25.53 -12.43
C GLU A 144 -8.70 26.09 -11.00
N SER A 145 -7.76 26.94 -10.63
CA SER A 145 -7.79 27.74 -9.40
C SER A 145 -7.41 29.17 -9.73
N LYS A 146 -8.31 30.13 -9.47
CA LYS A 146 -8.10 31.56 -9.79
C LYS A 146 -7.65 31.81 -11.24
N ASP A 147 -8.34 31.20 -12.20
CA ASP A 147 -8.07 31.29 -13.64
C ASP A 147 -6.71 30.69 -14.11
N GLU A 148 -6.02 29.91 -13.25
CA GLU A 148 -4.84 29.11 -13.61
C GLU A 148 -5.22 27.62 -13.59
N THR A 149 -4.97 26.90 -14.69
CA THR A 149 -5.07 25.44 -14.70
C THR A 149 -3.89 24.87 -13.93
N ILE A 150 -4.17 24.17 -12.84
CA ILE A 150 -3.13 23.66 -11.94
C ILE A 150 -2.92 22.15 -12.06
N LEU A 151 -3.96 21.41 -12.45
CA LEU A 151 -3.92 19.97 -12.63
C LEU A 151 -4.90 19.57 -13.74
N SER A 152 -4.49 18.64 -14.60
CA SER A 152 -5.40 17.99 -15.56
C SER A 152 -5.37 16.48 -15.38
N MET A 153 -6.52 15.82 -15.51
CA MET A 153 -6.69 14.37 -15.50
C MET A 153 -7.02 13.89 -16.91
N ASN A 154 -6.35 12.83 -17.34
CA ASN A 154 -6.49 12.24 -18.67
C ASN A 154 -6.15 13.20 -19.84
N SER A 155 -5.37 14.24 -19.60
CA SER A 155 -4.91 15.19 -20.63
C SER A 155 -4.02 14.52 -21.68
N ARG A 156 -3.34 13.41 -21.32
CA ARG A 156 -2.57 12.60 -22.26
C ARG A 156 -3.40 11.48 -22.87
N GLY A 157 -4.64 11.28 -22.44
CA GLY A 157 -5.51 10.22 -22.95
C GLY A 157 -5.05 8.81 -22.54
N LEU A 158 -4.46 8.66 -21.34
CA LEU A 158 -3.92 7.39 -20.85
C LEU A 158 -4.79 6.74 -19.76
N LEU A 159 -6.02 7.23 -19.54
CA LEU A 159 -7.06 6.53 -18.80
C LEU A 159 -7.19 5.11 -19.38
N TYR A 160 -7.03 4.13 -18.51
CA TYR A 160 -7.10 2.72 -18.83
C TYR A 160 -7.97 2.02 -17.80
N PHE A 161 -8.83 1.13 -18.27
CA PHE A 161 -9.77 0.43 -17.43
C PHE A 161 -10.11 -0.90 -18.10
N GLU A 162 -9.53 -1.99 -17.60
CA GLU A 162 -9.84 -3.34 -18.07
C GLU A 162 -11.14 -3.79 -17.42
N HIS A 163 -12.24 -3.78 -18.15
CA HIS A 163 -13.52 -4.27 -17.64
C HIS A 163 -13.47 -5.78 -17.36
N LEU A 164 -14.18 -6.23 -16.32
CA LEU A 164 -14.17 -7.65 -15.95
C LEU A 164 -14.87 -8.49 -17.01
N GLN A 165 -14.29 -9.65 -17.33
CA GLN A 165 -14.81 -10.56 -18.35
C GLN A 165 -14.85 -11.99 -17.84
N PRO A 166 -15.81 -12.83 -18.30
CA PRO A 166 -15.77 -14.25 -18.01
C PRO A 166 -14.60 -14.92 -18.76
N PRO A 167 -14.02 -16.01 -18.21
CA PRO A 167 -12.97 -16.77 -18.90
C PRO A 167 -13.40 -17.20 -20.31
N PRO A 168 -12.46 -17.29 -21.28
CA PRO A 168 -12.78 -17.71 -22.63
C PRO A 168 -13.38 -19.13 -22.64
N LYS A 169 -14.48 -19.34 -23.38
CA LYS A 169 -15.27 -20.59 -23.38
C LYS A 169 -14.49 -21.87 -23.78
N ASN A 170 -13.25 -21.77 -24.26
CA ASN A 170 -12.42 -22.90 -24.73
C ASN A 170 -11.33 -23.38 -23.75
N SER A 171 -11.34 -22.95 -22.47
CA SER A 171 -10.29 -23.38 -21.52
C SER A 171 -10.55 -24.72 -20.81
N LYS A 172 -11.72 -25.35 -20.99
CA LYS A 172 -12.10 -26.60 -20.29
C LYS A 172 -11.75 -27.92 -21.01
N THR A 173 -11.06 -27.90 -22.16
CA THR A 173 -10.74 -29.13 -22.93
C THR A 173 -9.29 -29.24 -23.38
N ALA A 174 -8.34 -28.50 -22.78
CA ALA A 174 -6.92 -28.55 -23.19
C ALA A 174 -6.10 -29.62 -22.43
N ALA A 175 -6.69 -30.79 -22.15
CA ALA A 175 -5.92 -31.98 -21.78
C ALA A 175 -5.76 -32.97 -22.94
N GLU A 176 -6.57 -32.87 -24.01
CA GLU A 176 -6.50 -33.78 -25.15
C GLU A 176 -6.79 -33.04 -26.45
N ASN A 177 -5.99 -33.33 -27.49
CA ASN A 177 -6.06 -32.86 -28.88
C ASN A 177 -5.24 -31.61 -29.23
N LYS A 178 -3.94 -31.85 -29.48
CA LYS A 178 -3.18 -31.11 -30.48
C LYS A 178 -3.66 -31.55 -31.86
N GLU A 179 -4.27 -30.64 -32.61
CA GLU A 179 -4.24 -30.50 -34.07
C GLU A 179 -5.37 -29.53 -34.49
N ASP A 180 -5.03 -28.27 -34.79
CA ASP A 180 -5.17 -27.73 -36.15
C ASP A 180 -4.77 -26.24 -36.20
N GLY A 181 -3.98 -25.91 -37.21
CA GLY A 181 -3.27 -24.65 -37.37
C GLY A 181 -4.11 -23.54 -38.00
N SER A 182 -4.78 -22.75 -37.16
CA SER A 182 -5.08 -21.33 -37.46
C SER A 182 -5.42 -20.48 -36.23
N ALA A 183 -5.29 -21.03 -35.01
CA ALA A 183 -5.65 -20.40 -33.74
C ALA A 183 -4.43 -19.93 -32.91
N ASP A 184 -3.21 -20.10 -33.43
CA ASP A 184 -1.97 -19.90 -32.66
C ASP A 184 -1.65 -18.42 -32.40
N SER A 185 -1.86 -17.51 -33.35
CA SER A 185 -1.50 -16.08 -33.15
C SER A 185 -2.34 -15.37 -32.10
N ALA A 186 -3.63 -15.71 -31.99
CA ALA A 186 -4.52 -15.12 -30.97
C ALA A 186 -4.22 -15.71 -29.57
N LYS A 187 -3.87 -17.00 -29.49
CA LYS A 187 -3.47 -17.65 -28.23
C LYS A 187 -2.09 -17.19 -27.75
N GLU A 188 -1.13 -17.04 -28.66
CA GLU A 188 0.20 -16.48 -28.39
C GLU A 188 0.10 -15.05 -27.86
N ASN A 189 -0.71 -14.19 -28.49
CA ASN A 189 -0.94 -12.83 -28.01
C ASN A 189 -1.59 -12.77 -26.61
N GLN A 190 -2.53 -13.68 -26.28
CA GLN A 190 -3.14 -13.71 -24.94
C GLN A 190 -2.16 -14.18 -23.85
N LYS A 191 -1.31 -15.17 -24.18
CA LYS A 191 -0.29 -15.67 -23.26
C LYS A 191 0.81 -14.63 -23.04
N ASP A 192 1.25 -13.95 -24.10
CA ASP A 192 2.24 -12.88 -24.00
C ASP A 192 1.70 -11.68 -23.19
N LEU A 193 0.43 -11.31 -23.35
CA LEU A 193 -0.20 -10.22 -22.60
C LEU A 193 -0.60 -10.60 -21.15
N GLY A 194 -0.46 -11.87 -20.75
CA GLY A 194 -0.75 -12.35 -19.40
C GLY A 194 -2.19 -12.06 -18.94
N LEU A 195 -3.16 -12.20 -19.83
CA LEU A 195 -4.54 -11.74 -19.60
C LEU A 195 -5.28 -12.59 -18.55
N TRP A 196 -5.12 -13.91 -18.62
CA TRP A 196 -5.85 -14.87 -17.77
C TRP A 196 -4.94 -15.62 -16.81
N GLN A 197 -3.67 -15.74 -17.17
CA GLN A 197 -2.67 -16.41 -16.37
C GLN A 197 -1.31 -15.75 -16.59
N GLU A 198 -0.48 -15.76 -15.57
CA GLU A 198 0.88 -15.19 -15.62
C GLU A 198 1.83 -16.13 -14.88
N GLU A 199 2.95 -16.44 -15.51
CA GLU A 199 3.99 -17.30 -14.94
C GLU A 199 5.14 -16.43 -14.42
N PHE A 200 5.61 -16.71 -13.21
CA PHE A 200 6.82 -16.11 -12.65
C PHE A 200 7.62 -17.17 -11.90
N GLY A 201 8.78 -17.55 -12.44
CA GLY A 201 9.51 -18.72 -11.96
C GLY A 201 8.65 -19.98 -12.06
N SER A 202 8.45 -20.67 -10.95
CA SER A 202 7.57 -21.85 -10.85
C SER A 202 6.12 -21.52 -10.49
N PHE A 203 5.78 -20.24 -10.29
CA PHE A 203 4.46 -19.83 -9.84
C PHE A 203 3.56 -19.49 -11.03
N LEU A 204 2.33 -19.99 -10.98
CA LEU A 204 1.28 -19.69 -11.94
C LEU A 204 0.19 -18.87 -11.24
N ASP A 205 0.11 -17.59 -11.56
CA ASP A 205 -0.98 -16.70 -11.17
C ASP A 205 -2.17 -16.88 -12.12
N ILE A 206 -3.36 -17.22 -11.62
CA ILE A 206 -4.60 -17.30 -12.38
C ILE A 206 -5.49 -16.11 -12.01
N LYS A 207 -5.96 -15.40 -13.03
CA LYS A 207 -6.86 -14.25 -12.89
C LYS A 207 -8.29 -14.73 -13.09
N ALA A 208 -9.00 -15.09 -12.01
CA ALA A 208 -10.32 -15.72 -12.11
C ALA A 208 -11.36 -14.86 -12.85
N SER A 209 -11.25 -13.54 -12.75
CA SER A 209 -12.10 -12.55 -13.43
C SER A 209 -11.42 -11.86 -14.62
N GLY A 210 -10.31 -12.42 -15.09
CA GLY A 210 -9.52 -11.86 -16.18
C GLY A 210 -8.74 -10.59 -15.79
N PRO A 211 -8.28 -9.82 -16.78
CA PRO A 211 -7.60 -8.56 -16.56
C PRO A 211 -8.51 -7.54 -15.88
N SER A 212 -7.99 -6.87 -14.85
CA SER A 212 -8.77 -5.94 -14.02
C SER A 212 -8.08 -4.60 -13.78
N SER A 213 -6.98 -4.31 -14.48
CA SER A 213 -6.16 -3.15 -14.14
C SER A 213 -6.83 -1.83 -14.50
N VAL A 214 -6.50 -0.82 -13.70
CA VAL A 214 -6.98 0.56 -13.85
C VAL A 214 -5.78 1.50 -13.91
N GLY A 215 -5.91 2.61 -14.61
CA GLY A 215 -4.86 3.62 -14.63
C GLY A 215 -5.34 4.97 -15.12
N LEU A 216 -4.66 6.02 -14.68
CA LEU A 216 -5.01 7.41 -14.99
C LEU A 216 -3.75 8.28 -14.98
N ASP A 217 -3.63 9.16 -15.96
CA ASP A 217 -2.60 10.20 -16.00
C ASP A 217 -3.09 11.54 -15.44
N PHE A 218 -2.15 12.24 -14.81
CA PHE A 218 -2.27 13.58 -14.27
C PHE A 218 -1.16 14.46 -14.86
N SER A 219 -1.50 15.64 -15.37
CA SER A 219 -0.54 16.68 -15.72
C SER A 219 -0.54 17.77 -14.65
N LEU A 220 0.61 17.99 -14.03
CA LEU A 220 0.83 18.96 -12.96
C LEU A 220 1.47 20.24 -13.53
N HIS A 221 0.66 21.29 -13.69
CA HIS A 221 1.05 22.48 -14.44
C HIS A 221 1.90 23.45 -13.61
N GLY A 222 3.09 23.78 -14.11
CA GLY A 222 4.06 24.63 -13.40
C GLY A 222 4.80 23.92 -12.27
N PHE A 223 4.66 22.61 -12.12
CA PHE A 223 5.33 21.82 -11.09
C PHE A 223 6.50 21.02 -11.69
N GLU A 224 7.64 21.09 -11.04
CA GLU A 224 8.84 20.29 -11.36
C GLU A 224 9.29 19.39 -10.19
N HIS A 225 8.92 19.76 -8.95
CA HIS A 225 9.32 19.03 -7.75
C HIS A 225 8.16 18.19 -7.23
N ILE A 226 8.35 16.88 -7.22
CA ILE A 226 7.38 15.92 -6.71
C ILE A 226 8.01 14.96 -5.69
N TYR A 227 7.20 14.52 -4.75
CA TYR A 227 7.65 13.77 -3.58
C TYR A 227 6.60 12.76 -3.10
N GLY A 228 7.00 11.86 -2.19
CA GLY A 228 6.10 10.90 -1.54
C GLY A 228 6.23 9.50 -2.12
N ILE A 229 5.10 8.80 -2.21
CA ILE A 229 4.98 7.40 -2.65
C ILE A 229 5.98 6.41 -2.02
N PRO A 230 6.25 6.46 -0.70
CA PRO A 230 7.14 5.50 -0.06
C PRO A 230 6.57 4.07 -0.12
N GLU A 231 7.37 3.03 0.09
CA GLU A 231 8.78 3.04 0.51
C GLU A 231 9.75 2.64 -0.61
N HIS A 232 10.71 3.50 -0.91
CA HIS A 232 11.79 3.25 -1.85
C HIS A 232 13.13 3.63 -1.25
N ALA A 233 14.21 2.97 -1.64
CA ALA A 233 15.55 3.39 -1.24
C ALA A 233 16.12 4.44 -2.20
N GLU A 234 15.41 5.57 -2.40
CA GLU A 234 15.73 6.58 -3.40
C GLU A 234 15.74 8.01 -2.81
N THR A 235 16.13 9.02 -3.57
CA THR A 235 16.09 10.41 -3.15
C THR A 235 14.68 10.87 -2.79
N LEU A 236 14.60 11.84 -1.86
CA LEU A 236 13.37 12.55 -1.51
C LEU A 236 12.61 13.06 -2.75
N LEU A 237 13.33 13.79 -3.59
CA LEU A 237 12.82 14.26 -4.87
C LEU A 237 12.70 13.06 -5.80
N LEU A 238 11.48 12.76 -6.23
CA LEU A 238 11.22 11.65 -7.14
C LEU A 238 11.82 11.95 -8.51
N LYS A 239 12.40 10.92 -9.12
CA LYS A 239 13.08 11.03 -10.42
C LYS A 239 12.12 10.71 -11.56
N ASN A 240 12.46 11.19 -12.76
CA ASN A 240 11.80 10.75 -13.98
C ASN A 240 11.97 9.23 -14.17
N THR A 241 10.93 8.59 -14.72
CA THR A 241 10.91 7.15 -15.04
C THR A 241 10.93 6.91 -16.56
N SER A 242 10.97 7.96 -17.40
CA SER A 242 10.94 7.80 -18.86
C SER A 242 12.04 6.89 -19.43
N ASP A 243 13.21 6.87 -18.80
CA ASP A 243 14.39 6.12 -19.25
C ASP A 243 14.70 4.89 -18.37
N ASP A 244 13.81 4.54 -17.42
CA ASP A 244 14.06 3.53 -16.40
C ASP A 244 12.75 2.84 -15.93
N ASP A 245 12.83 1.97 -14.93
CA ASP A 245 11.65 1.37 -14.30
C ASP A 245 10.78 2.44 -13.60
N ALA A 246 9.47 2.14 -13.51
CA ALA A 246 8.51 2.95 -12.76
C ALA A 246 8.68 2.74 -11.25
N TYR A 247 8.21 3.68 -10.43
CA TYR A 247 8.11 3.44 -8.99
C TYR A 247 7.06 2.37 -8.72
N ARG A 248 7.42 1.33 -7.98
CA ARG A 248 6.55 0.19 -7.67
C ARG A 248 6.11 0.24 -6.21
N LEU A 249 4.80 0.18 -5.97
CA LEU A 249 4.18 0.09 -4.65
C LEU A 249 3.57 -1.31 -4.51
N TYR A 250 4.36 -2.18 -3.90
CA TYR A 250 4.02 -3.57 -3.60
C TYR A 250 4.88 -3.99 -2.41
N ASN A 251 4.27 -4.32 -1.29
CA ASN A 251 4.96 -4.60 -0.04
C ASN A 251 5.73 -5.94 -0.14
N LEU A 252 7.04 -5.89 0.00
CA LEU A 252 7.97 -6.98 -0.29
C LEU A 252 9.08 -7.07 0.76
N ASP A 253 9.45 -8.30 1.11
CA ASP A 253 10.59 -8.60 1.96
C ASP A 253 11.88 -8.60 1.13
N ILE A 254 12.45 -7.42 0.91
CA ILE A 254 13.66 -7.24 0.08
C ILE A 254 14.90 -7.10 0.96
N TYR A 255 15.45 -8.23 1.38
CA TYR A 255 16.73 -8.24 2.07
C TYR A 255 17.88 -7.74 1.18
N GLY A 256 18.75 -6.90 1.74
CA GLY A 256 19.90 -6.35 1.04
C GLY A 256 19.51 -5.47 -0.16
N HIS A 257 18.41 -4.73 -0.05
CA HIS A 257 17.93 -3.84 -1.10
C HIS A 257 18.99 -2.82 -1.52
N LYS A 258 18.93 -2.42 -2.79
CA LYS A 258 19.84 -1.43 -3.35
C LYS A 258 19.39 -0.02 -3.02
N ILE A 259 20.36 0.86 -2.87
CA ILE A 259 20.12 2.30 -2.87
C ILE A 259 19.96 2.81 -4.31
N HIS A 260 19.23 3.90 -4.46
CA HIS A 260 18.80 4.50 -5.73
C HIS A 260 18.03 3.52 -6.61
N ASP A 261 17.13 2.76 -6.00
CA ASP A 261 16.26 1.79 -6.67
C ASP A 261 14.80 2.17 -6.45
N LYS A 262 13.97 1.92 -7.46
CA LYS A 262 12.54 2.26 -7.50
C LYS A 262 11.63 1.06 -7.22
N ILE A 263 12.23 -0.10 -6.95
CA ILE A 263 11.50 -1.26 -6.42
C ILE A 263 10.91 -0.92 -5.05
N GLY A 264 9.63 -1.23 -4.85
CA GLY A 264 8.98 -1.09 -3.56
C GLY A 264 9.62 -2.01 -2.53
N ILE A 265 9.73 -1.53 -1.29
CA ILE A 265 10.29 -2.28 -0.17
C ILE A 265 9.14 -2.77 0.72
N TYR A 266 9.06 -2.41 1.99
CA TYR A 266 8.17 -3.09 2.93
C TYR A 266 6.77 -2.48 3.02
N GLY A 267 6.65 -1.17 2.78
CA GLY A 267 5.40 -0.41 2.87
C GLY A 267 5.05 0.37 1.61
N SER A 268 3.77 0.74 1.50
CA SER A 268 3.23 1.46 0.35
C SER A 268 2.25 2.54 0.80
N VAL A 269 2.59 3.82 0.62
CA VAL A 269 1.64 4.94 0.83
C VAL A 269 1.42 5.63 -0.51
N PRO A 270 0.29 5.38 -1.22
CA PRO A 270 0.04 5.91 -2.56
C PRO A 270 -0.38 7.39 -2.54
N PHE A 271 0.48 8.23 -1.96
CA PHE A 271 0.29 9.67 -1.83
C PHE A 271 1.48 10.42 -2.40
N LEU A 272 1.23 11.25 -3.40
CA LEU A 272 2.21 12.08 -4.08
C LEU A 272 1.95 13.56 -3.80
N LEU A 273 3.02 14.30 -3.52
CA LEU A 273 3.02 15.74 -3.39
C LEU A 273 3.67 16.37 -4.62
N ALA A 274 3.14 17.51 -5.08
CA ALA A 274 3.86 18.39 -5.98
C ALA A 274 3.98 19.78 -5.38
N HIS A 275 5.18 20.34 -5.43
CA HIS A 275 5.51 21.61 -4.79
C HIS A 275 6.15 22.59 -5.77
N LYS A 276 5.72 23.85 -5.69
CA LYS A 276 6.35 25.02 -6.30
C LYS A 276 6.29 26.19 -5.29
N PRO A 277 7.10 27.25 -5.44
CA PRO A 277 7.28 28.27 -4.38
C PRO A 277 6.00 28.88 -3.80
N ASN A 278 4.91 28.96 -4.56
CA ASN A 278 3.65 29.56 -4.15
C ASN A 278 2.49 28.55 -3.97
N ARG A 279 2.72 27.24 -4.19
CA ARG A 279 1.66 26.24 -4.13
C ARG A 279 2.19 24.83 -3.90
N THR A 280 1.45 24.07 -3.09
CA THR A 280 1.57 22.61 -2.98
C THR A 280 0.23 21.98 -3.33
N LEU A 281 0.26 20.85 -4.04
CA LEU A 281 -0.88 19.98 -4.28
C LEU A 281 -0.55 18.54 -3.86
N GLY A 282 -1.58 17.74 -3.61
CA GLY A 282 -1.45 16.33 -3.31
C GLY A 282 -2.37 15.47 -4.18
N ILE A 283 -1.90 14.31 -4.59
CA ILE A 283 -2.68 13.25 -5.23
C ILE A 283 -2.61 12.03 -4.32
N PHE A 284 -3.74 11.66 -3.72
CA PHE A 284 -3.87 10.43 -2.95
C PHE A 284 -4.66 9.41 -3.76
N TRP A 285 -3.98 8.39 -4.26
CA TRP A 285 -4.52 7.32 -5.07
C TRP A 285 -4.91 6.14 -4.18
N LEU A 286 -6.19 6.07 -3.79
CA LEU A 286 -6.66 5.08 -2.82
C LEU A 286 -6.88 3.72 -3.48
N ASN A 287 -5.79 2.96 -3.65
CA ASN A 287 -5.79 1.61 -4.21
C ASN A 287 -4.74 0.72 -3.51
N SER A 288 -5.15 -0.46 -3.05
CA SER A 288 -4.33 -1.40 -2.29
C SER A 288 -3.69 -2.52 -3.10
N SER A 289 -3.99 -2.59 -4.40
CA SER A 289 -3.33 -3.55 -5.29
C SER A 289 -1.93 -3.07 -5.69
N GLU A 290 -1.15 -3.96 -6.30
CA GLU A 290 0.14 -3.60 -6.88
C GLU A 290 -0.02 -2.38 -7.79
N THR A 291 0.77 -1.34 -7.53
CA THR A 291 0.65 -0.05 -8.22
C THR A 291 1.99 0.40 -8.77
N LEU A 292 2.03 0.83 -10.03
CA LEU A 292 3.19 1.43 -10.67
C LEU A 292 2.92 2.90 -11.00
N VAL A 293 3.92 3.74 -10.76
CA VAL A 293 3.85 5.19 -10.97
C VAL A 293 4.95 5.63 -11.93
N ASP A 294 4.53 6.08 -13.11
CA ASP A 294 5.39 6.71 -14.10
C ASP A 294 5.44 8.22 -13.89
N ILE A 295 6.63 8.81 -14.02
CA ILE A 295 6.88 10.25 -13.85
C ILE A 295 7.67 10.77 -15.04
N SER A 296 7.19 11.87 -15.62
CA SER A 296 7.92 12.59 -16.67
C SER A 296 7.76 14.10 -16.51
N THR A 297 8.85 14.78 -16.14
CA THR A 297 8.94 16.23 -16.10
C THR A 297 9.49 16.76 -17.43
N LYS A 298 8.79 17.73 -18.02
CA LYS A 298 9.14 18.38 -19.29
C LYS A 298 8.90 19.88 -19.24
N ALA A 299 9.55 20.63 -20.11
CA ALA A 299 9.29 22.04 -20.32
C ALA A 299 8.17 22.22 -21.35
N VAL A 300 7.16 23.03 -21.03
CA VAL A 300 6.01 23.33 -21.92
C VAL A 300 5.88 24.83 -22.14
N MET A 301 5.41 25.24 -23.33
CA MET A 301 5.11 26.63 -23.63
C MET A 301 3.72 27.00 -23.12
N GLU A 302 3.66 27.90 -22.15
CA GLU A 302 2.43 28.50 -21.62
C GLU A 302 2.16 29.85 -22.28
N HIS A 303 0.91 30.08 -22.67
CA HIS A 303 0.44 31.34 -23.26
C HIS A 303 -0.22 32.16 -22.16
N ILE A 304 0.37 33.31 -21.81
CA ILE A 304 -0.21 34.21 -20.79
C ILE A 304 -1.26 35.10 -21.46
N PRO A 305 -2.53 35.08 -21.02
CA PRO A 305 -3.54 36.02 -21.50
C PRO A 305 -3.16 37.44 -21.10
N SER A 306 -2.95 38.32 -22.08
CA SER A 306 -2.74 39.76 -21.83
C SER A 306 -4.07 40.43 -21.47
N ARG A 307 -4.13 41.15 -20.34
CA ARG A 307 -5.30 41.97 -19.95
C ARG A 307 -5.36 43.34 -20.65
N SER A 308 -4.50 43.63 -21.62
CA SER A 308 -4.47 44.92 -22.33
C SER A 308 -4.16 44.77 -23.82
N PRO A 309 -5.03 45.27 -24.74
CA PRO A 309 -4.71 45.42 -26.16
C PRO A 309 -3.81 46.65 -26.42
N PRO A 310 -2.96 46.67 -27.47
CA PRO A 310 -2.76 45.64 -28.49
C PRO A 310 -1.45 44.83 -28.32
N GLU A 311 -1.60 43.51 -28.50
CA GLU A 311 -0.64 42.53 -29.02
C GLU A 311 0.79 42.47 -28.45
N THR A 312 0.98 41.59 -27.46
CA THR A 312 1.96 40.49 -27.50
C THR A 312 1.56 39.46 -26.43
N THR A 313 1.09 38.28 -26.85
CA THR A 313 0.98 37.12 -25.95
C THR A 313 2.39 36.78 -25.48
N LYS A 314 2.72 37.07 -24.22
CA LYS A 314 3.99 36.65 -23.63
C LYS A 314 3.97 35.14 -23.50
N GLN A 315 4.85 34.47 -24.22
CA GLN A 315 5.09 33.04 -24.07
C GLN A 315 6.09 32.84 -22.93
N ARG A 316 5.76 31.96 -21.99
CA ARG A 316 6.69 31.55 -20.93
C ARG A 316 6.86 30.04 -21.01
N VAL A 317 8.11 29.58 -20.92
CA VAL A 317 8.39 28.17 -20.72
C VAL A 317 8.21 27.86 -19.24
N VAL A 318 7.32 26.93 -18.93
CA VAL A 318 7.05 26.46 -17.56
C VAL A 318 7.26 24.96 -17.48
N PRO A 319 7.68 24.43 -16.32
CA PRO A 319 7.73 23.00 -16.14
C PRO A 319 6.32 22.40 -16.07
N GLN A 320 6.17 21.18 -16.56
CA GLN A 320 5.00 20.34 -16.35
C GLN A 320 5.50 18.94 -15.98
N THR A 321 4.96 18.39 -14.91
CA THR A 321 5.23 17.02 -14.50
C THR A 321 4.01 16.16 -14.80
N ASP A 322 4.16 15.17 -15.67
CA ASP A 322 3.13 14.17 -15.95
C ASP A 322 3.36 12.96 -15.05
N VAL A 323 2.32 12.56 -14.32
CA VAL A 323 2.32 11.38 -13.43
C VAL A 323 1.26 10.41 -13.92
N ARG A 324 1.59 9.13 -14.09
CA ARG A 324 0.62 8.08 -14.46
C ARG A 324 0.60 6.99 -13.42
N TRP A 325 -0.57 6.76 -12.85
CA TRP A 325 -0.83 5.68 -11.88
C TRP A 325 -1.43 4.49 -12.60
N MET A 326 -0.96 3.29 -12.28
CA MET A 326 -1.40 2.03 -12.88
C MET A 326 -1.50 0.97 -11.79
N SER A 327 -2.70 0.52 -11.46
CA SER A 327 -2.96 -0.48 -10.43
C SER A 327 -3.54 -1.75 -11.03
N GLU A 328 -3.18 -2.90 -10.47
CA GLU A 328 -3.57 -4.21 -11.00
C GLU A 328 -5.08 -4.51 -10.90
N SER A 329 -5.75 -4.00 -9.86
CA SER A 329 -7.18 -4.22 -9.64
C SER A 329 -7.84 -3.05 -8.90
N GLY A 330 -9.08 -3.22 -8.48
CA GLY A 330 -9.89 -2.22 -7.80
C GLY A 330 -10.49 -1.19 -8.75
N ILE A 331 -10.83 -0.04 -8.20
CA ILE A 331 -11.38 1.11 -8.93
C ILE A 331 -10.34 2.23 -9.05
N VAL A 332 -10.63 3.23 -9.88
CA VAL A 332 -9.96 4.53 -9.77
C VAL A 332 -10.66 5.28 -8.64
N ASP A 333 -9.97 5.53 -7.54
CA ASP A 333 -10.45 6.37 -6.43
C ASP A 333 -9.31 7.31 -6.03
N VAL A 334 -9.45 8.59 -6.38
CA VAL A 334 -8.40 9.58 -6.19
C VAL A 334 -8.91 10.79 -5.43
N PHE A 335 -8.14 11.23 -4.44
CA PHE A 335 -8.34 12.51 -3.76
C PHE A 335 -7.29 13.52 -4.24
N LEU A 336 -7.76 14.67 -4.68
CA LEU A 336 -6.96 15.82 -5.09
C LEU A 336 -6.98 16.85 -3.96
N LEU A 337 -5.83 17.04 -3.31
CA LEU A 337 -5.66 17.93 -2.17
C LEU A 337 -5.09 19.25 -2.69
N MET A 338 -5.85 20.34 -2.57
CA MET A 338 -5.58 21.58 -3.30
C MET A 338 -4.72 22.61 -2.55
N GLY A 339 -4.27 22.29 -1.34
CA GLY A 339 -3.43 23.16 -0.52
C GLY A 339 -4.12 24.48 -0.14
N PRO A 340 -3.44 25.64 -0.28
CA PRO A 340 -2.31 25.89 -1.17
C PRO A 340 -0.93 25.71 -0.53
N THR A 341 -0.80 25.69 0.80
CA THR A 341 0.51 25.50 1.45
C THR A 341 0.78 24.03 1.72
N ALA A 342 2.05 23.67 1.94
CA ALA A 342 2.38 22.32 2.38
C ALA A 342 1.60 21.95 3.66
N PHE A 343 1.50 22.87 4.63
CA PHE A 343 0.74 22.67 5.88
C PHE A 343 -0.74 22.32 5.63
N ASP A 344 -1.37 22.99 4.67
CA ASP A 344 -2.76 22.70 4.31
C ASP A 344 -2.92 21.27 3.76
N ILE A 345 -1.98 20.83 2.93
CA ILE A 345 -1.96 19.46 2.39
C ILE A 345 -1.87 18.43 3.53
N PHE A 346 -1.00 18.66 4.53
CA PHE A 346 -0.90 17.77 5.69
C PHE A 346 -2.22 17.70 6.45
N LYS A 347 -2.88 18.84 6.67
CA LYS A 347 -4.18 18.90 7.35
C LYS A 347 -5.26 18.17 6.56
N GLN A 348 -5.31 18.38 5.24
CA GLN A 348 -6.23 17.72 4.32
C GLN A 348 -6.04 16.20 4.33
N TYR A 349 -4.79 15.73 4.23
CA TYR A 349 -4.49 14.29 4.26
C TYR A 349 -4.84 13.64 5.60
N ALA A 350 -4.52 14.31 6.71
CA ALA A 350 -4.86 13.84 8.05
C ALA A 350 -6.38 13.84 8.32
N GLN A 351 -7.14 14.75 7.72
CA GLN A 351 -8.60 14.74 7.78
C GLN A 351 -9.19 13.48 7.11
N LEU A 352 -8.52 12.95 6.08
CA LEU A 352 -8.96 11.74 5.38
C LEU A 352 -8.50 10.47 6.10
N THR A 353 -7.21 10.36 6.43
CA THR A 353 -6.58 9.10 6.84
C THR A 353 -6.25 9.03 8.33
N GLY A 354 -6.48 10.12 9.08
CA GLY A 354 -6.17 10.24 10.50
C GLY A 354 -4.79 10.84 10.76
N THR A 355 -4.57 11.23 12.02
CA THR A 355 -3.28 11.74 12.50
C THR A 355 -2.50 10.64 13.21
N GLN A 356 -1.17 10.78 13.26
CA GLN A 356 -0.29 10.02 14.15
C GLN A 356 -0.91 9.83 15.55
N ALA A 357 -1.02 8.57 15.98
CA ALA A 357 -1.38 8.23 17.35
C ALA A 357 -0.35 8.82 18.32
N LEU A 358 -0.80 9.42 19.43
CA LEU A 358 0.09 10.01 20.42
C LEU A 358 0.91 8.88 21.09
N PRO A 359 2.23 8.80 20.87
CA PRO A 359 2.99 7.66 21.37
C PRO A 359 3.11 7.68 22.90
N PRO A 360 3.30 6.51 23.54
CA PRO A 360 3.80 6.43 24.91
C PRO A 360 5.15 7.19 25.03
N PHE A 361 5.44 7.78 26.18
CA PHE A 361 6.66 8.59 26.30
C PHE A 361 7.95 7.76 26.14
N PHE A 362 7.97 6.53 26.67
CA PHE A 362 9.14 5.64 26.63
C PHE A 362 9.57 5.31 25.19
N SER A 363 8.63 5.31 24.24
CA SER A 363 8.92 4.90 22.86
C SER A 363 9.64 5.99 22.05
N LEU A 364 9.82 7.17 22.64
CA LEU A 364 10.67 8.23 22.12
C LEU A 364 12.13 8.08 22.55
N GLY A 365 12.40 7.21 23.52
CA GLY A 365 13.71 6.98 24.10
C GLY A 365 14.59 6.09 23.24
N TYR A 366 15.68 5.57 23.82
CA TYR A 366 16.58 4.66 23.11
C TYR A 366 16.09 3.20 23.24
N HIS A 367 16.03 2.52 22.10
CA HIS A 367 15.58 1.13 21.97
C HIS A 367 16.79 0.25 21.65
N GLN A 368 17.10 -0.67 22.56
CA GLN A 368 18.19 -1.62 22.41
C GLN A 368 17.65 -2.95 21.88
N CYS A 369 18.19 -3.39 20.75
CA CYS A 369 17.75 -4.58 20.04
C CYS A 369 18.91 -5.30 19.31
N ARG A 370 18.74 -6.61 19.08
CA ARG A 370 19.45 -7.42 18.07
C ARG A 370 18.70 -8.72 17.80
N TRP A 371 18.98 -9.38 16.67
CA TRP A 371 18.66 -10.79 16.45
C TRP A 371 19.82 -11.68 16.93
N ASN A 372 19.71 -12.44 18.03
CA ASN A 372 18.79 -12.37 19.18
C ASN A 372 19.58 -12.13 20.48
N TYR A 373 18.89 -11.74 21.56
CA TYR A 373 19.36 -12.06 22.91
C TYR A 373 19.11 -13.54 23.21
N GLU A 374 20.11 -14.22 23.75
CA GLU A 374 20.11 -15.68 23.86
C GLU A 374 19.11 -16.21 24.90
N ASP A 375 19.01 -15.53 26.05
CA ASP A 375 18.20 -15.94 27.19
C ASP A 375 17.97 -14.77 28.18
N GLU A 376 17.30 -15.06 29.31
CA GLU A 376 17.07 -14.09 30.39
C GLU A 376 18.36 -13.52 31.02
N GLN A 377 19.44 -14.30 31.03
CA GLN A 377 20.71 -13.89 31.62
C GLN A 377 21.46 -12.94 30.68
N ASP A 378 21.38 -13.14 29.38
CA ASP A 378 21.87 -12.21 28.37
C ASP A 378 21.15 -10.86 28.47
N VAL A 379 19.81 -10.87 28.48
CA VAL A 379 18.99 -9.66 28.69
C VAL A 379 19.40 -8.91 29.96
N LYS A 380 19.56 -9.62 31.06
CA LYS A 380 19.98 -9.03 32.35
C LYS A 380 21.40 -8.45 32.27
N SER A 381 22.31 -9.10 31.55
CA SER A 381 23.69 -8.66 31.42
C SER A 381 23.79 -7.39 30.58
N VAL A 382 23.02 -7.30 29.50
CA VAL A 382 22.90 -6.10 28.67
C VAL A 382 22.25 -4.95 29.45
N ASP A 383 21.12 -5.20 30.12
CA ASP A 383 20.44 -4.23 30.98
C ASP A 383 21.36 -3.65 32.08
N ALA A 384 22.20 -4.50 32.69
CA ALA A 384 23.21 -4.09 33.66
C ALA A 384 24.37 -3.32 33.02
N GLY A 385 24.79 -3.68 31.81
CA GLY A 385 25.84 -3.00 31.07
C GLY A 385 25.50 -1.54 30.78
N PHE A 386 24.26 -1.25 30.37
CA PHE A 386 23.79 0.13 30.18
C PHE A 386 23.91 0.97 31.45
N ASP A 387 23.55 0.42 32.61
CA ASP A 387 23.71 1.11 33.89
C ASP A 387 25.19 1.28 34.27
N GLN A 388 26.00 0.24 34.07
CA GLN A 388 27.43 0.26 34.39
C GLN A 388 28.19 1.33 33.59
N HIS A 389 27.73 1.61 32.37
CA HIS A 389 28.38 2.56 31.46
C HIS A 389 27.67 3.92 31.40
N ASP A 390 26.69 4.17 32.28
CA ASP A 390 25.90 5.41 32.32
C ASP A 390 25.24 5.77 30.97
N ILE A 391 24.80 4.76 30.21
CA ILE A 391 24.10 4.95 28.93
C ILE A 391 22.58 4.76 29.17
N PRO A 392 21.75 5.78 28.93
CA PRO A 392 20.31 5.65 29.10
C PRO A 392 19.69 4.82 27.97
N TYR A 393 18.75 3.94 28.33
CA TYR A 393 17.86 3.28 27.38
C TYR A 393 16.50 2.98 28.02
N ASP A 394 15.46 2.92 27.19
CA ASP A 394 14.07 2.77 27.62
C ASP A 394 13.53 1.37 27.36
N VAL A 395 13.94 0.74 26.25
CA VAL A 395 13.29 -0.48 25.75
C VAL A 395 14.30 -1.56 25.37
N MET A 396 14.11 -2.77 25.91
CA MET A 396 14.77 -3.99 25.45
C MET A 396 13.86 -4.72 24.46
N TRP A 397 14.44 -5.31 23.41
CA TRP A 397 13.67 -6.03 22.38
C TRP A 397 14.05 -7.51 22.33
N LEU A 398 13.07 -8.39 22.11
CA LEU A 398 13.30 -9.81 21.90
C LEU A 398 12.82 -10.23 20.52
N ASP A 399 13.79 -10.69 19.72
CA ASP A 399 13.57 -11.27 18.39
C ASP A 399 13.02 -12.71 18.47
N ILE A 400 12.79 -13.34 17.31
CA ILE A 400 12.03 -14.59 17.11
C ILE A 400 12.50 -15.76 17.97
N GLU A 401 13.76 -15.77 18.40
CA GLU A 401 14.35 -16.81 19.24
C GLU A 401 13.82 -16.87 20.68
N HIS A 402 13.05 -15.86 21.12
CA HIS A 402 12.38 -15.91 22.43
C HIS A 402 11.19 -16.87 22.47
N THR A 403 10.66 -17.27 21.32
CA THR A 403 9.46 -18.12 21.20
C THR A 403 9.80 -19.60 21.27
N GLU A 404 8.85 -20.45 21.69
CA GLU A 404 9.02 -21.91 21.66
C GLU A 404 8.93 -22.43 20.23
N GLY A 405 10.09 -22.61 19.57
CA GLY A 405 10.16 -23.17 18.22
C GLY A 405 9.39 -22.36 17.18
N LYS A 406 9.45 -21.01 17.27
CA LYS A 406 8.78 -20.05 16.39
C LYS A 406 7.24 -20.06 16.50
N ARG A 407 6.70 -20.58 17.61
CA ARG A 407 5.27 -20.45 17.95
C ARG A 407 5.06 -19.12 18.67
N TYR A 408 4.47 -18.13 18.01
CA TYR A 408 4.16 -16.83 18.63
C TYR A 408 3.24 -16.96 19.86
N PHE A 409 3.21 -15.92 20.70
CA PHE A 409 2.50 -15.92 22.00
C PHE A 409 2.99 -17.01 22.98
N THR A 410 4.20 -17.53 22.78
CA THR A 410 4.86 -18.46 23.69
C THR A 410 6.25 -17.97 24.08
N TRP A 411 6.86 -18.62 25.06
CA TRP A 411 8.22 -18.36 25.51
C TRP A 411 9.02 -19.67 25.47
N ASP A 412 10.24 -19.64 24.96
CA ASP A 412 11.12 -20.79 25.01
C ASP A 412 11.39 -21.17 26.47
N LYS A 413 10.98 -22.39 26.84
CA LYS A 413 11.00 -22.83 28.25
C LYS A 413 12.40 -23.06 28.81
N LYS A 414 13.45 -23.08 27.98
CA LYS A 414 14.84 -23.23 28.43
C LYS A 414 15.53 -21.88 28.56
N ARG A 415 15.38 -21.02 27.55
CA ARG A 415 15.99 -19.68 27.46
C ARG A 415 15.24 -18.63 28.28
N PHE A 416 13.91 -18.70 28.31
CA PHE A 416 13.02 -17.74 28.96
C PHE A 416 12.08 -18.46 29.95
N GLN A 417 12.67 -19.05 30.99
CA GLN A 417 11.97 -19.86 32.01
C GLN A 417 10.99 -19.04 32.86
N ASN A 418 11.30 -17.78 33.14
CA ASN A 418 10.59 -16.86 34.02
C ASN A 418 10.41 -15.48 33.36
N PRO A 419 9.69 -15.38 32.22
CA PRO A 419 9.60 -14.14 31.45
C PRO A 419 8.97 -12.99 32.24
N ARG A 420 8.08 -13.31 33.19
CA ARG A 420 7.54 -12.33 34.14
C ARG A 420 8.62 -11.75 35.05
N ARG A 421 9.51 -12.58 35.60
CA ARG A 421 10.60 -12.12 36.47
C ARG A 421 11.57 -11.22 35.72
N MET A 422 11.91 -11.57 34.48
CA MET A 422 12.73 -10.73 33.60
C MET A 422 12.08 -9.35 33.40
N GLN A 423 10.77 -9.32 33.09
CA GLN A 423 10.01 -8.07 32.98
C GLN A 423 9.96 -7.29 34.30
N GLU A 424 9.82 -7.94 35.46
CA GLU A 424 9.88 -7.25 36.76
C GLU A 424 11.25 -6.58 37.00
N LEU A 425 12.34 -7.18 36.55
CA LEU A 425 13.68 -6.58 36.68
C LEU A 425 13.80 -5.31 35.83
N LEU A 426 13.29 -5.34 34.59
CA LEU A 426 13.21 -4.15 33.74
C LEU A 426 12.28 -3.07 34.34
N ARG A 427 11.10 -3.49 34.85
CA ARG A 427 10.12 -2.58 35.48
C ARG A 427 10.70 -1.84 36.67
N LYS A 428 11.52 -2.49 37.51
CA LYS A 428 12.20 -1.83 38.65
C LYS A 428 13.06 -0.65 38.22
N LYS A 429 13.59 -0.69 36.99
CA LYS A 429 14.37 0.38 36.37
C LYS A 429 13.53 1.28 35.44
N LYS A 430 12.20 1.12 35.46
CA LYS A 430 11.19 1.81 34.62
C LYS A 430 11.32 1.54 33.11
N ARG A 431 12.10 0.53 32.71
CA ARG A 431 12.28 0.09 31.32
C ARG A 431 11.10 -0.74 30.83
N LYS A 432 10.99 -0.88 29.51
CA LYS A 432 9.96 -1.68 28.81
C LYS A 432 10.60 -2.83 28.04
N LEU A 433 9.74 -3.76 27.64
CA LEU A 433 10.09 -4.88 26.77
C LEU A 433 9.27 -4.79 25.49
N VAL A 434 9.87 -5.09 24.35
CA VAL A 434 9.16 -5.34 23.09
C VAL A 434 9.47 -6.76 22.65
N VAL A 435 8.48 -7.48 22.14
CA VAL A 435 8.65 -8.83 21.59
C VAL A 435 8.08 -8.90 20.18
N ILE A 436 8.72 -9.69 19.32
CA ILE A 436 8.25 -9.91 17.95
C ILE A 436 7.04 -10.85 17.91
N ILE A 437 6.06 -10.54 17.05
CA ILE A 437 4.92 -11.38 16.69
C ILE A 437 4.60 -11.18 15.20
N ASP A 438 4.85 -12.22 14.41
CA ASP A 438 4.63 -12.20 12.96
C ASP A 438 3.29 -12.83 12.58
N PRO A 439 2.79 -12.63 11.34
CA PRO A 439 1.46 -13.09 10.95
C PRO A 439 1.38 -14.58 10.58
N HIS A 440 2.51 -15.25 10.38
CA HIS A 440 2.55 -16.64 9.95
C HIS A 440 2.50 -17.59 11.15
N ILE A 441 1.57 -18.54 11.13
CA ILE A 441 1.28 -19.46 12.23
C ILE A 441 1.79 -20.85 11.86
N LYS A 442 2.75 -21.34 12.64
CA LYS A 442 3.33 -22.70 12.49
C LYS A 442 2.22 -23.76 12.37
N ILE A 443 2.33 -24.62 11.36
CA ILE A 443 1.43 -25.77 11.20
C ILE A 443 1.81 -26.82 12.25
N ASP A 444 1.02 -26.87 13.32
CA ASP A 444 1.24 -27.78 14.44
C ASP A 444 -0.06 -27.99 15.22
N PRO A 445 -0.68 -29.18 15.16
CA PRO A 445 -1.91 -29.47 15.88
C PRO A 445 -1.83 -29.33 17.41
N ALA A 446 -0.63 -29.36 18.00
CA ALA A 446 -0.42 -29.12 19.43
C ALA A 446 -0.30 -27.63 19.77
N TYR A 447 -0.16 -26.75 18.78
CA TYR A 447 -0.09 -25.31 18.96
C TYR A 447 -1.50 -24.72 18.96
N THR A 448 -1.97 -24.30 20.14
CA THR A 448 -3.34 -23.82 20.37
C THR A 448 -3.83 -22.78 19.35
N ILE A 449 -2.99 -21.81 18.98
CA ILE A 449 -3.36 -20.76 18.03
C ILE A 449 -3.59 -21.33 16.64
N TYR A 450 -2.75 -22.28 16.20
CA TYR A 450 -2.97 -23.01 14.95
C TYR A 450 -4.28 -23.79 14.99
N SER A 451 -4.49 -24.59 16.04
CA SER A 451 -5.67 -25.44 16.17
C SER A 451 -6.97 -24.63 16.22
N GLN A 452 -6.96 -23.49 16.92
CA GLN A 452 -8.08 -22.56 16.94
C GLN A 452 -8.31 -21.91 15.57
N GLY A 453 -7.27 -21.35 14.96
CA GLY A 453 -7.36 -20.71 13.64
C GLY A 453 -7.91 -21.66 12.58
N LYS A 454 -7.47 -22.93 12.60
CA LYS A 454 -7.99 -23.98 11.73
C LYS A 454 -9.45 -24.30 12.00
N SER A 455 -9.82 -24.48 13.27
CA SER A 455 -11.20 -24.86 13.65
C SER A 455 -12.23 -23.77 13.34
N LYS A 456 -11.79 -22.51 13.30
CA LYS A 456 -12.63 -21.33 13.08
C LYS A 456 -12.54 -20.75 11.67
N ASP A 457 -11.78 -21.39 10.78
CA ASP A 457 -11.61 -20.93 9.40
C ASP A 457 -10.95 -19.55 9.26
N TYR A 458 -9.95 -19.25 10.11
CA TYR A 458 -9.32 -17.92 10.21
C TYR A 458 -8.09 -17.73 9.33
N PHE A 459 -7.69 -18.74 8.55
CA PHE A 459 -6.55 -18.64 7.65
C PHE A 459 -6.98 -18.20 6.24
N VAL A 460 -6.10 -17.44 5.59
CA VAL A 460 -6.21 -17.14 4.15
C VAL A 460 -6.32 -18.45 3.38
N LYS A 461 -7.07 -18.46 2.28
CA LYS A 461 -7.28 -19.64 1.46
C LYS A 461 -6.43 -19.63 0.20
N ASP A 462 -6.06 -20.80 -0.29
CA ASP A 462 -5.61 -20.94 -1.67
C ASP A 462 -6.81 -20.85 -2.63
N ARG A 463 -6.54 -20.78 -3.94
CA ARG A 463 -7.59 -20.74 -4.98
C ARG A 463 -8.54 -21.95 -4.98
N ASN A 464 -8.17 -23.05 -4.32
CA ASN A 464 -8.96 -24.27 -4.22
C ASN A 464 -9.80 -24.31 -2.93
N GLY A 465 -9.76 -23.26 -2.11
CA GLY A 465 -10.49 -23.15 -0.85
C GLY A 465 -9.84 -23.88 0.32
N LYS A 466 -8.59 -24.33 0.20
CA LYS A 466 -7.81 -24.90 1.33
C LYS A 466 -7.09 -23.80 2.07
N ASP A 467 -6.67 -24.04 3.31
CA ASP A 467 -5.78 -23.11 4.02
C ASP A 467 -4.53 -22.86 3.17
N PHE A 468 -4.18 -21.59 2.98
CA PHE A 468 -2.95 -21.20 2.31
C PHE A 468 -1.76 -21.62 3.19
N GLU A 469 -0.92 -22.48 2.66
CA GLU A 469 0.30 -22.95 3.31
C GLU A 469 1.52 -22.35 2.60
N GLY A 470 2.42 -21.77 3.39
CA GLY A 470 3.71 -21.25 2.94
C GLY A 470 4.84 -21.71 3.84
N VAL A 471 6.06 -21.25 3.53
CA VAL A 471 7.25 -21.47 4.37
C VAL A 471 7.74 -20.12 4.88
N CYS A 472 7.96 -20.03 6.18
CA CYS A 472 8.62 -18.91 6.83
C CYS A 472 9.49 -19.43 8.00
N TRP A 473 9.81 -18.61 9.01
CA TRP A 473 10.67 -18.98 10.13
C TRP A 473 10.33 -20.31 10.85
N PRO A 474 9.05 -20.69 11.06
CA PRO A 474 8.71 -21.95 11.71
C PRO A 474 8.79 -23.17 10.78
N GLY A 475 9.16 -22.99 9.51
CA GLY A 475 8.89 -23.94 8.43
C GLY A 475 7.48 -23.76 7.88
N SER A 476 6.78 -24.87 7.65
CA SER A 476 5.40 -24.86 7.15
C SER A 476 4.46 -24.04 8.05
N SER A 477 3.79 -23.06 7.46
CA SER A 477 2.98 -22.07 8.17
C SER A 477 1.70 -21.75 7.41
N CYS A 478 0.62 -21.48 8.13
CA CYS A 478 -0.59 -20.85 7.63
C CYS A 478 -0.58 -19.35 7.95
N TYR A 479 -1.34 -18.54 7.22
CA TYR A 479 -1.36 -17.08 7.37
C TYR A 479 -2.74 -16.63 7.83
N LEU A 480 -2.83 -15.90 8.95
CA LEU A 480 -4.10 -15.39 9.45
C LEU A 480 -4.68 -14.37 8.48
N ASP A 481 -5.98 -14.46 8.20
CA ASP A 481 -6.63 -13.52 7.31
C ASP A 481 -7.03 -12.23 8.03
N PHE A 482 -6.08 -11.30 8.16
CA PHE A 482 -6.32 -10.02 8.82
C PHE A 482 -7.32 -9.12 8.08
N THR A 483 -7.72 -9.43 6.85
CA THR A 483 -8.82 -8.70 6.18
C THR A 483 -10.18 -8.99 6.82
N ASN A 484 -10.32 -10.14 7.50
CA ASN A 484 -11.51 -10.51 8.24
C ASN A 484 -11.57 -9.77 9.59
N PRO A 485 -12.60 -8.93 9.85
CA PRO A 485 -12.75 -8.25 11.14
C PRO A 485 -12.84 -9.21 12.33
N GLU A 486 -13.41 -10.41 12.16
CA GLU A 486 -13.51 -11.41 13.22
C GLU A 486 -12.12 -11.98 13.60
N VAL A 487 -11.25 -12.18 12.61
CA VAL A 487 -9.87 -12.61 12.85
C VAL A 487 -9.10 -11.53 13.59
N ARG A 488 -9.28 -10.26 13.21
CA ARG A 488 -8.65 -9.12 13.92
C ARG A 488 -9.11 -9.03 15.37
N GLU A 489 -10.41 -9.20 15.62
CA GLU A 489 -10.99 -9.21 16.96
C GLU A 489 -10.41 -10.34 17.82
N TRP A 490 -10.43 -11.58 17.30
CA TRP A 490 -9.84 -12.73 18.00
C TRP A 490 -8.34 -12.57 18.22
N TYR A 491 -7.60 -12.06 17.24
CA TYR A 491 -6.16 -11.82 17.37
C TYR A 491 -5.86 -10.77 18.43
N ALA A 492 -6.66 -9.70 18.51
CA ALA A 492 -6.57 -8.70 19.57
C ALA A 492 -6.78 -9.35 20.97
N ASP A 493 -7.72 -10.29 21.10
CA ASP A 493 -7.99 -11.01 22.36
C ASP A 493 -6.83 -11.93 22.80
N LEU A 494 -5.95 -12.35 21.88
CA LEU A 494 -4.75 -13.13 22.23
C LEU A 494 -3.79 -12.34 23.13
N PHE A 495 -3.82 -11.01 23.07
CA PHE A 495 -2.95 -10.13 23.88
C PHE A 495 -3.39 -9.98 25.35
N ALA A 496 -4.56 -10.49 25.71
CA ALA A 496 -5.02 -10.45 27.11
C ALA A 496 -4.04 -11.21 28.02
N PHE A 497 -3.77 -10.69 29.22
CA PHE A 497 -2.74 -11.25 30.12
C PHE A 497 -2.99 -12.71 30.54
N GLN A 498 -4.25 -13.13 30.58
CA GLN A 498 -4.65 -14.52 30.82
C GLN A 498 -4.37 -15.46 29.64
N THR A 499 -4.38 -14.91 28.42
CA THR A 499 -4.16 -15.64 27.17
C THR A 499 -2.67 -15.66 26.85
N TYR A 500 -2.04 -14.50 26.75
CA TYR A 500 -0.59 -14.38 26.54
C TYR A 500 0.18 -14.56 27.85
N LYS A 501 0.22 -15.81 28.33
CA LYS A 501 0.93 -16.18 29.55
C LYS A 501 2.39 -15.76 29.49
N GLY A 502 2.86 -15.14 30.56
CA GLY A 502 4.23 -14.61 30.65
C GLY A 502 4.35 -13.12 30.33
N SER A 503 3.38 -12.53 29.62
CA SER A 503 3.34 -11.08 29.37
C SER A 503 2.91 -10.27 30.61
N THR A 504 3.28 -8.99 30.64
CA THR A 504 2.90 -7.99 31.64
C THR A 504 2.61 -6.64 30.99
N ASP A 505 2.16 -5.64 31.76
CA ASP A 505 1.82 -4.30 31.28
C ASP A 505 3.00 -3.49 30.68
N ILE A 506 4.25 -3.91 30.92
CA ILE A 506 5.43 -3.27 30.32
C ILE A 506 5.89 -3.90 28.99
N LEU A 507 5.19 -4.95 28.51
CA LEU A 507 5.50 -5.64 27.26
C LEU A 507 4.72 -5.04 26.11
N PHE A 508 5.39 -4.63 25.05
CA PHE A 508 4.83 -4.11 23.80
C PHE A 508 5.26 -4.99 22.63
N VAL A 509 4.83 -4.65 21.40
CA VAL A 509 4.86 -5.60 20.28
C VAL A 509 5.57 -5.03 19.08
N TRP A 510 6.20 -5.92 18.33
CA TRP A 510 6.76 -5.68 17.01
C TRP A 510 6.13 -6.66 16.03
N ASN A 511 5.48 -6.16 14.99
CA ASN A 511 5.02 -6.96 13.87
C ASN A 511 6.05 -6.88 12.74
N ASP A 512 6.65 -8.02 12.43
CA ASP A 512 7.54 -8.19 11.29
C ASP A 512 6.93 -9.15 10.27
N MET A 513 7.57 -9.29 9.12
CA MET A 513 7.23 -10.31 8.11
C MET A 513 5.79 -10.19 7.59
N ASN A 514 5.23 -8.98 7.64
CA ASN A 514 3.81 -8.72 7.47
C ASN A 514 3.40 -8.08 6.16
N GLU A 515 4.25 -8.20 5.15
CA GLU A 515 3.93 -7.86 3.76
C GLU A 515 2.73 -8.63 3.19
N PRO A 516 2.55 -9.98 3.36
CA PRO A 516 3.27 -10.96 4.17
C PRO A 516 4.50 -11.60 3.51
N SER A 517 5.53 -11.92 4.29
CA SER A 517 6.71 -12.66 3.82
C SER A 517 6.44 -14.17 3.75
N VAL A 518 6.74 -14.75 2.58
CA VAL A 518 6.58 -16.17 2.24
C VAL A 518 7.84 -16.63 1.50
N PHE A 519 8.78 -17.30 2.18
CA PHE A 519 10.12 -17.59 1.66
C PHE A 519 10.15 -18.42 0.36
N LYS A 520 9.11 -19.24 0.16
CA LYS A 520 8.91 -20.02 -1.07
C LYS A 520 7.71 -19.54 -1.87
N GLY A 521 7.36 -18.26 -1.76
CA GLY A 521 6.35 -17.57 -2.55
C GLY A 521 6.94 -16.83 -3.74
N ALA A 522 6.09 -16.45 -4.70
CA ALA A 522 6.50 -15.56 -5.78
C ALA A 522 6.92 -14.22 -5.17
N GLU A 523 8.11 -13.72 -5.52
CA GLU A 523 8.62 -12.46 -4.96
C GLU A 523 8.72 -12.46 -3.43
N LEU A 524 8.86 -13.65 -2.83
CA LEU A 524 8.88 -13.85 -1.38
C LEU A 524 7.60 -13.38 -0.67
N THR A 525 6.46 -13.35 -1.38
CA THR A 525 5.15 -13.02 -0.80
C THR A 525 4.06 -13.99 -1.23
N MET A 526 2.85 -13.77 -0.72
CA MET A 526 1.69 -14.63 -0.94
C MET A 526 1.23 -14.59 -2.40
N GLN A 527 0.71 -15.72 -2.88
CA GLN A 527 0.24 -15.85 -4.26
C GLN A 527 -0.94 -14.91 -4.51
N LYS A 528 -0.93 -14.25 -5.67
CA LYS A 528 -1.92 -13.21 -6.03
C LYS A 528 -3.36 -13.70 -6.06
N ASP A 529 -3.57 -14.99 -6.32
CA ASP A 529 -4.89 -15.63 -6.36
C ASP A 529 -5.22 -16.46 -5.11
N ALA A 530 -4.47 -16.26 -4.01
CA ALA A 530 -4.96 -16.61 -2.69
C ALA A 530 -6.22 -15.78 -2.37
N VAL A 531 -7.15 -16.36 -1.63
CA VAL A 531 -8.49 -15.82 -1.39
C VAL A 531 -8.65 -15.43 0.07
N HIS A 532 -9.02 -14.18 0.26
CA HIS A 532 -9.30 -13.55 1.54
C HIS A 532 -10.81 -13.46 1.82
N HIS A 533 -11.15 -13.01 3.01
CA HIS A 533 -12.49 -12.71 3.47
C HIS A 533 -13.26 -11.87 2.45
N GLY A 534 -14.54 -12.20 2.24
CA GLY A 534 -15.36 -11.59 1.21
C GLY A 534 -15.11 -12.11 -0.21
N GLY A 535 -14.20 -13.08 -0.39
CA GLY A 535 -13.87 -13.66 -1.70
C GLY A 535 -12.93 -12.80 -2.53
N TRP A 536 -12.22 -11.85 -1.90
CA TRP A 536 -11.24 -10.99 -2.55
C TRP A 536 -9.92 -11.75 -2.79
N GLU A 537 -9.30 -11.54 -3.93
CA GLU A 537 -7.99 -12.11 -4.23
C GLU A 537 -6.90 -11.31 -3.50
N HIS A 538 -5.79 -11.96 -3.15
CA HIS A 538 -4.66 -11.32 -2.49
C HIS A 538 -4.14 -10.11 -3.26
N ARG A 539 -4.19 -10.16 -4.60
CA ARG A 539 -3.81 -9.01 -5.46
C ARG A 539 -4.57 -7.72 -5.16
N GLU A 540 -5.80 -7.80 -4.63
CA GLU A 540 -6.65 -6.65 -4.33
C GLU A 540 -6.30 -6.05 -2.97
N VAL A 541 -5.84 -6.87 -2.02
CA VAL A 541 -5.68 -6.51 -0.61
C VAL A 541 -4.24 -6.51 -0.13
N HIS A 542 -3.28 -6.90 -0.98
CA HIS A 542 -1.88 -7.14 -0.63
C HIS A 542 -1.27 -6.02 0.22
N ASN A 543 -1.31 -4.77 -0.25
CA ASN A 543 -0.70 -3.66 0.48
C ASN A 543 -1.42 -3.31 1.81
N LEU A 544 -2.64 -3.83 2.06
CA LEU A 544 -3.38 -3.65 3.32
C LEU A 544 -3.10 -4.74 4.36
N TYR A 545 -2.47 -5.86 3.99
CA TYR A 545 -2.33 -7.00 4.89
C TYR A 545 -1.57 -6.62 6.17
N GLY A 546 -0.41 -5.97 6.04
CA GLY A 546 0.37 -5.46 7.16
C GLY A 546 -0.33 -4.39 7.99
N PHE A 547 -1.04 -3.47 7.32
CA PHE A 547 -1.90 -2.46 7.96
C PHE A 547 -2.93 -3.10 8.90
N TYR A 548 -3.58 -4.18 8.47
CA TYR A 548 -4.59 -4.84 9.28
C TYR A 548 -4.04 -5.65 10.45
N GLN A 549 -2.87 -6.28 10.30
CA GLN A 549 -2.20 -6.92 11.44
C GLN A 549 -1.82 -5.87 12.49
N GLN A 550 -1.19 -4.76 12.07
CA GLN A 550 -0.80 -3.70 12.98
C GLN A 550 -1.99 -3.13 13.74
N MET A 551 -3.10 -2.89 13.04
CA MET A 551 -4.35 -2.43 13.64
C MET A 551 -4.87 -3.41 14.70
N ALA A 552 -4.89 -4.72 14.40
CA ALA A 552 -5.33 -5.75 15.34
C ALA A 552 -4.40 -5.86 16.56
N THR A 553 -3.08 -5.75 16.38
CA THR A 553 -2.10 -5.73 17.47
C THR A 553 -2.32 -4.51 18.37
N ALA A 554 -2.44 -3.32 17.80
CA ALA A 554 -2.65 -2.09 18.57
C ALA A 554 -3.93 -2.16 19.40
N GLU A 555 -5.02 -2.67 18.81
CA GLU A 555 -6.28 -2.90 19.50
C GLU A 555 -6.14 -3.90 20.65
N GLY A 556 -5.40 -5.00 20.46
CA GLY A 556 -5.12 -5.97 21.52
C GLY A 556 -4.38 -5.37 22.72
N LEU A 557 -3.42 -4.47 22.47
CA LEU A 557 -2.69 -3.77 23.52
C LEU A 557 -3.55 -2.74 24.27
N ILE A 558 -4.49 -2.09 23.58
CA ILE A 558 -5.48 -1.20 24.20
C ILE A 558 -6.42 -2.04 25.08
N LYS A 559 -7.02 -3.09 24.52
CA LYS A 559 -7.99 -3.96 25.22
C LYS A 559 -7.45 -4.60 26.47
N ARG A 560 -6.23 -5.16 26.44
CA ARG A 560 -5.64 -5.82 27.63
C ARG A 560 -5.43 -4.86 28.81
N SER A 561 -5.40 -3.54 28.56
CA SER A 561 -5.31 -2.49 29.59
C SER A 561 -6.68 -1.92 30.01
N GLY A 562 -7.79 -2.44 29.46
CA GLY A 562 -9.12 -1.87 29.65
C GLY A 562 -9.31 -0.51 28.97
N GLY A 563 -8.49 -0.19 27.95
CA GLY A 563 -8.53 1.10 27.25
C GLY A 563 -7.79 2.24 27.94
N GLY A 564 -7.06 1.96 29.04
CA GLY A 564 -6.35 2.98 29.82
C GLY A 564 -4.97 3.34 29.28
N GLU A 565 -4.30 2.41 28.58
CA GLU A 565 -2.92 2.57 28.11
C GLU A 565 -2.83 2.75 26.60
N ARG A 566 -1.88 3.58 26.16
CA ARG A 566 -1.59 3.76 24.74
C ARG A 566 -0.76 2.58 24.22
N PRO A 567 -1.06 2.04 23.03
CA PRO A 567 -0.27 0.96 22.46
C PRO A 567 1.09 1.47 21.98
N PHE A 568 2.04 0.55 21.87
CA PHE A 568 3.25 0.72 21.06
C PHE A 568 3.38 -0.53 20.20
N VAL A 569 3.33 -0.34 18.88
CA VAL A 569 3.48 -1.39 17.88
C VAL A 569 4.41 -0.86 16.80
N LEU A 570 5.59 -1.48 16.67
CA LEU A 570 6.39 -1.32 15.45
C LEU A 570 5.83 -2.26 14.39
N THR A 571 5.73 -1.80 13.15
CA THR A 571 5.38 -2.63 11.99
C THR A 571 6.47 -2.52 10.94
N ARG A 572 6.72 -3.58 10.17
CA ARG A 572 7.55 -3.49 8.98
C ARG A 572 6.74 -3.04 7.76
N SER A 573 5.62 -3.72 7.50
CA SER A 573 4.73 -3.40 6.40
C SER A 573 3.60 -2.45 6.82
N PHE A 574 3.28 -1.48 5.95
CA PHE A 574 2.31 -0.42 6.22
C PHE A 574 1.59 0.06 4.95
N PHE A 575 0.47 0.75 5.17
CA PHE A 575 -0.31 1.43 4.13
C PHE A 575 -0.73 2.83 4.59
N ALA A 576 -1.36 3.61 3.71
CA ALA A 576 -2.03 4.85 4.11
C ALA A 576 -3.00 4.58 5.28
N GLY A 577 -2.85 5.31 6.39
CA GLY A 577 -3.64 5.12 7.61
C GLY A 577 -2.91 4.37 8.73
N SER A 578 -1.79 3.70 8.46
CA SER A 578 -1.00 2.99 9.49
C SER A 578 -0.61 3.89 10.67
N GLN A 579 -0.51 5.20 10.45
CA GLN A 579 -0.26 6.20 11.50
C GLN A 579 -1.18 6.17 12.71
N LYS A 580 -2.40 5.67 12.50
CA LYS A 580 -3.44 5.58 13.54
C LYS A 580 -3.11 4.51 14.57
N SER A 581 -2.28 3.54 14.19
CA SER A 581 -1.96 2.34 14.97
C SER A 581 -0.46 2.16 15.19
N SER A 582 0.37 2.97 14.53
CA SER A 582 1.82 2.89 14.57
C SER A 582 2.46 3.89 15.53
N MET A 583 3.68 3.57 15.91
CA MET A 583 4.75 4.55 15.93
C MET A 583 5.81 4.06 14.95
N ASP A 584 5.70 4.48 13.70
CA ASP A 584 6.85 4.38 12.80
C ASP A 584 7.83 5.48 13.22
N ARG A 585 9.10 5.14 13.46
CA ARG A 585 10.14 6.14 13.74
C ARG A 585 11.50 5.66 13.27
N GLY A 586 11.90 6.20 12.14
CA GLY A 586 13.24 6.72 11.93
C GLY A 586 13.30 8.23 12.24
N GLN A 587 13.60 8.59 13.50
CA GLN A 587 14.02 9.93 13.99
C GLN A 587 13.16 11.21 13.69
N HIS A 588 12.82 11.90 14.80
CA HIS A 588 12.37 13.31 14.97
C HIS A 588 10.91 13.72 14.63
N SER A 589 10.11 13.82 15.71
CA SER A 589 8.99 14.75 15.98
C SER A 589 8.22 15.41 14.81
N ARG A 590 6.90 15.18 14.80
CA ARG A 590 5.85 15.85 14.00
C ARG A 590 6.06 15.76 12.49
N LEU A 591 5.10 15.04 11.87
CA LEU A 591 4.77 14.94 10.44
C LEU A 591 5.22 13.60 9.83
N GLU A 592 4.34 12.61 9.80
CA GLU A 592 4.58 11.36 9.06
C GLU A 592 4.64 11.53 7.55
N LEU A 593 4.18 12.66 7.01
CA LEU A 593 4.56 12.96 5.62
C LEU A 593 6.03 13.35 5.55
N LEU A 594 6.64 14.00 6.56
CA LEU A 594 8.10 14.14 6.60
C LEU A 594 8.75 12.77 6.73
N GLU A 595 8.15 11.79 7.42
CA GLU A 595 8.65 10.39 7.41
C GLU A 595 8.40 9.69 6.06
N ASN A 596 7.29 9.92 5.36
CA ASN A 596 7.04 9.48 3.97
C ASN A 596 7.99 10.14 2.96
N LEU A 597 8.52 11.31 3.30
CA LEU A 597 9.54 12.05 2.56
C LEU A 597 10.95 11.55 2.97
N HIS A 598 11.16 11.25 4.26
CA HIS A 598 12.44 10.85 4.84
C HIS A 598 12.75 9.37 4.68
N SER A 599 11.77 8.47 4.56
CA SER A 599 12.01 7.03 4.36
C SER A 599 12.90 6.82 3.14
N ASN A 600 12.56 7.51 2.06
CA ASN A 600 13.37 7.56 0.83
C ASN A 600 14.82 8.02 1.14
N VAL A 601 14.96 9.15 1.84
CA VAL A 601 16.28 9.74 2.18
C VAL A 601 17.12 8.87 3.11
N ALA A 602 16.52 8.31 4.14
CA ALA A 602 17.16 7.52 5.19
C ALA A 602 17.89 6.31 4.60
N HIS A 603 17.27 5.66 3.60
CA HIS A 603 17.87 4.57 2.84
C HIS A 603 18.94 5.05 1.85
N SER A 604 18.72 6.17 1.16
CA SER A 604 19.59 6.64 0.07
C SER A 604 20.95 7.21 0.50
N GLN A 605 21.05 7.88 1.65
CA GLN A 605 22.25 8.68 1.99
C GLN A 605 23.38 7.91 2.66
N HIS A 606 23.09 6.74 3.24
CA HIS A 606 24.08 6.13 4.12
C HIS A 606 24.75 4.88 3.60
N GLY A 607 24.25 4.21 2.54
CA GLY A 607 24.91 3.03 1.91
C GLY A 607 25.31 1.87 2.83
N ARG A 608 25.11 2.03 4.15
CA ARG A 608 25.46 1.27 5.34
C ARG A 608 24.89 2.04 6.55
N ASN A 609 23.58 2.21 6.62
CA ASN A 609 22.97 2.44 7.93
C ASN A 609 22.31 1.15 8.36
N PHE A 610 22.74 0.68 9.53
CA PHE A 610 22.04 -0.28 10.36
C PHE A 610 20.58 0.17 10.53
N ILE A 611 19.72 -0.27 9.61
CA ILE A 611 18.34 -0.56 9.93
C ILE A 611 18.48 -1.80 10.81
N LEU A 612 18.38 -1.63 12.13
CA LEU A 612 18.10 -2.78 13.00
C LEU A 612 16.97 -3.55 12.31
N TRP A 613 17.14 -4.87 12.17
CA TRP A 613 16.31 -5.83 11.41
C TRP A 613 16.90 -6.35 10.07
N ARG A 614 18.19 -6.68 10.02
CA ARG A 614 18.74 -8.04 9.81
C ARG A 614 20.26 -8.04 9.98
#